data_AF-A0A414UQ97-F1
#
_entry.id   AF-A0A414UQ97-F1
#
_cell.length_a   1.000
_cell.length_b   1.000
_cell.length_c   1.000
_cell.angle_alpha   90.00
_cell.angle_beta   90.00
_cell.angle_gamma   90.00
#
_symmetry.space_group_name_H-M   'P 1'
#
loop_
_entity.id
_entity.type
_entity.pdbx_description
1 polymer ?
#
loop_
_entity_poly.entity_id
_entity_poly.type
_entity_poly.pdbx_seq_one_letter_code
_entity_poly.pdbx_strand_id
1 'polypeptide(L)'
;MEEERIRKQQKKEEHQLQKQLNQAEYPRKPVRENTQSEIRRKKKSEELEEKQDFLPVTWASSYLPIEKIKDGIIYTADHRYVKIVEVLPINFLLRSPSEQRNVVFSFLSYLKIAPVKLQFKVISKKADISEYLEKIQQEIEAEEDEQCRVLQEDYARLIRSIGTKEAITRRFFLIFEFQSYDGNRKPKEKEVYHYMRTTVQTAKKYLAICGNVVLEHENESRFCVELFYQLLNRRTSVTVPFSERIKLVTQWYQEENGKESLPHIPVTELFAPKTLNFKHRNCVVFDGVYHTYLYIPSGKYRMRVPAGWISLIINAGEGIDVDVFFFKQDKGKSVERIGRRIRLNRSRLKETYDTNSDFDDLSESIRAGFYLKKGLSGNEELYYMSMLITITGYTEKEVEWRAREMAKLLNSQDIGTAKCT
;
A
#
# COMPACT_ATOMS: atom_id res chain seq x y z
N MET A 1 -32.12 15.97 49.08
CA MET A 1 -31.98 15.09 50.27
C MET A 1 -31.96 13.61 49.87
N GLU A 2 -32.91 13.13 49.06
CA GLU A 2 -32.94 11.77 48.51
C GLU A 2 -31.75 11.46 47.58
N GLU A 3 -31.48 12.34 46.60
CA GLU A 3 -30.42 12.13 45.61
C GLU A 3 -29.01 12.14 46.21
N GLU A 4 -28.79 12.93 47.26
CA GLU A 4 -27.51 13.01 47.95
C GLU A 4 -27.25 11.76 48.81
N ARG A 5 -28.32 11.13 49.31
CA ARG A 5 -28.26 9.81 49.97
C ARG A 5 -27.94 8.71 48.96
N ILE A 6 -28.61 8.71 47.80
CA ILE A 6 -28.35 7.75 46.71
C ILE A 6 -26.90 7.86 46.22
N ARG A 7 -26.38 9.08 46.05
CA ARG A 7 -25.00 9.30 45.61
C ARG A 7 -23.95 8.89 46.65
N LYS A 8 -24.26 9.05 47.95
CA LYS A 8 -23.41 8.52 49.05
C LYS A 8 -23.47 7.00 49.16
N GLN A 9 -24.61 6.39 48.81
CA GLN A 9 -24.80 4.95 48.82
C GLN A 9 -24.06 4.29 47.64
N GLN A 10 -24.16 4.88 46.45
CA GLN A 10 -23.37 4.47 45.27
C GLN A 10 -21.87 4.59 45.51
N LYS A 11 -21.38 5.68 46.12
CA LYS A 11 -19.95 5.82 46.46
C LYS A 11 -19.48 4.81 47.50
N LYS A 12 -20.35 4.40 48.43
CA LYS A 12 -20.03 3.35 49.41
C LYS A 12 -19.99 1.96 48.77
N GLU A 13 -20.92 1.67 47.86
CA GLU A 13 -20.94 0.44 47.07
C GLU A 13 -19.73 0.34 46.14
N GLU A 14 -19.37 1.43 45.46
CA GLU A 14 -18.21 1.51 44.59
C GLU A 14 -16.90 1.34 45.37
N HIS A 15 -16.80 1.93 46.57
CA HIS A 15 -15.64 1.73 47.45
C HIS A 15 -15.58 0.32 48.05
N GLN A 16 -16.72 -0.33 48.32
CA GLN A 16 -16.78 -1.74 48.72
C GLN A 16 -16.40 -2.69 47.57
N LEU A 17 -16.87 -2.43 46.34
CA LEU A 17 -16.48 -3.16 45.14
C LEU A 17 -14.98 -3.04 44.86
N GLN A 18 -14.41 -1.85 45.05
CA GLN A 18 -12.97 -1.63 44.86
C GLN A 18 -12.13 -2.28 45.96
N LYS A 19 -12.65 -2.36 47.19
CA LYS A 19 -12.03 -3.13 48.28
C LYS A 19 -12.11 -4.64 48.05
N GLN A 20 -13.22 -5.14 47.49
CA GLN A 20 -13.38 -6.55 47.11
C GLN A 20 -12.52 -6.93 45.91
N LEU A 21 -12.35 -6.03 44.93
CA LEU A 21 -11.43 -6.21 43.80
C LEU A 21 -9.97 -6.22 44.24
N ASN A 22 -9.59 -5.37 45.21
CA ASN A 22 -8.23 -5.35 45.77
C ASN A 22 -7.98 -6.46 46.80
N GLN A 23 -9.01 -7.04 47.43
CA GLN A 23 -8.90 -8.21 48.32
C GLN A 23 -8.92 -9.55 47.57
N ALA A 24 -9.30 -9.56 46.29
CA ALA A 24 -9.17 -10.71 45.39
C ALA A 24 -7.74 -10.87 44.82
N GLU A 25 -6.81 -9.97 45.15
CA GLU A 25 -5.38 -10.25 45.01
C GLU A 25 -4.94 -11.24 46.10
N TYR A 26 -4.67 -12.48 45.66
CA TYR A 26 -4.14 -13.59 46.42
C TYR A 26 -3.03 -13.21 47.43
N PRO A 27 -2.94 -13.87 48.60
CA PRO A 27 -1.81 -13.72 49.49
C PRO A 27 -0.51 -14.11 48.77
N ARG A 28 0.45 -13.18 48.71
CA ARG A 28 1.83 -13.44 48.24
C ARG A 28 2.46 -14.52 49.12
N LYS A 29 2.50 -15.76 48.62
CA LYS A 29 3.49 -16.75 49.07
C LYS A 29 4.88 -16.29 48.65
N PRO A 30 5.93 -16.53 49.45
CA PRO A 30 7.29 -16.22 49.05
C PRO A 30 7.61 -16.97 47.75
N VAL A 31 8.19 -16.23 46.80
CA VAL A 31 8.65 -16.70 45.50
C VAL A 31 9.61 -17.86 45.70
N ARG A 32 9.16 -19.07 45.38
CA ARG A 32 10.02 -20.09 44.78
C ARG A 32 9.73 -20.02 43.29
N GLU A 33 10.75 -19.71 42.51
CA GLU A 33 10.73 -19.73 41.05
C GLU A 33 10.23 -21.08 40.56
N ASN A 34 8.94 -21.17 40.25
CA ASN A 34 8.37 -22.35 39.61
C ASN A 34 8.64 -22.21 38.10
N THR A 35 9.86 -22.59 37.73
CA THR A 35 10.31 -22.77 36.34
C THR A 35 9.27 -23.59 35.55
N GLN A 36 8.55 -24.52 36.19
CA GLN A 36 7.53 -25.37 35.57
C GLN A 36 6.27 -24.64 35.04
N SER A 37 5.83 -23.52 35.62
CA SER A 37 4.63 -22.80 35.12
C SER A 37 4.95 -21.89 33.94
N GLU A 38 6.16 -21.33 33.91
CA GLU A 38 6.67 -20.63 32.74
C GLU A 38 7.02 -21.62 31.64
N ILE A 39 7.65 -22.77 31.96
CA ILE A 39 7.89 -23.88 31.02
C ILE A 39 6.58 -24.42 30.48
N ARG A 40 5.49 -24.52 31.26
CA ARG A 40 4.18 -24.94 30.74
C ARG A 40 3.53 -23.90 29.83
N ARG A 41 3.68 -22.60 30.12
CA ARG A 41 3.20 -21.54 29.22
C ARG A 41 4.03 -21.46 27.93
N LYS A 42 5.35 -21.62 28.05
CA LYS A 42 6.29 -21.76 26.93
C LYS A 42 5.99 -23.00 26.11
N LYS A 43 5.79 -24.16 26.74
CA LYS A 43 5.36 -25.40 26.07
C LYS A 43 4.00 -25.26 25.42
N LYS A 44 3.04 -24.53 26.01
CA LYS A 44 1.73 -24.32 25.38
C LYS A 44 1.81 -23.35 24.20
N SER A 45 2.67 -22.32 24.27
CA SER A 45 2.94 -21.43 23.15
C SER A 45 3.80 -22.12 22.07
N GLU A 46 4.75 -22.96 22.46
CA GLU A 46 5.57 -23.80 21.59
C GLU A 46 4.72 -24.91 20.95
N GLU A 47 3.76 -25.53 21.65
CA GLU A 47 2.78 -26.48 21.09
C GLU A 47 1.74 -25.79 20.19
N LEU A 48 1.42 -24.52 20.45
CA LEU A 48 0.55 -23.70 19.59
C LEU A 48 1.30 -23.21 18.34
N GLU A 49 2.60 -22.91 18.46
CA GLU A 49 3.51 -22.61 17.34
C GLU A 49 3.83 -23.88 16.54
N GLU A 50 4.08 -25.03 17.19
CA GLU A 50 4.31 -26.33 16.54
C GLU A 50 3.09 -26.82 15.75
N LYS A 51 1.86 -26.48 16.17
CA LYS A 51 0.64 -26.80 15.41
C LYS A 51 0.40 -25.89 14.19
N GLN A 52 1.04 -24.72 14.11
CA GLN A 52 0.96 -23.85 12.93
C GLN A 52 1.66 -24.48 11.71
N ASP A 53 2.59 -25.41 11.92
CA ASP A 53 3.49 -25.95 10.88
C ASP A 53 2.94 -27.15 10.06
N PHE A 54 1.73 -27.65 10.32
CA PHE A 54 1.27 -28.91 9.70
C PHE A 54 0.23 -28.81 8.59
N LEU A 55 -0.35 -27.63 8.33
CA LEU A 55 -1.28 -27.52 7.20
C LEU A 55 -0.52 -27.39 5.88
N PRO A 56 -0.79 -28.24 4.88
CA PRO A 56 -0.10 -28.19 3.61
C PRO A 56 -0.43 -26.87 2.91
N VAL A 57 0.57 -26.03 2.70
CA VAL A 57 0.42 -24.78 1.94
C VAL A 57 0.61 -25.02 0.45
N THR A 58 -0.14 -24.29 -0.36
CA THR A 58 0.05 -24.30 -1.80
C THR A 58 1.42 -23.71 -2.15
N TRP A 59 2.02 -24.22 -3.23
CA TRP A 59 3.32 -23.73 -3.69
C TRP A 59 3.32 -22.21 -3.87
N ALA A 60 2.24 -21.64 -4.43
CA ALA A 60 2.13 -20.20 -4.63
C ALA A 60 2.08 -19.38 -3.32
N SER A 61 1.39 -19.90 -2.30
CA SER A 61 1.28 -19.29 -0.97
C SER A 61 2.65 -19.18 -0.30
N SER A 62 3.50 -20.21 -0.44
CA SER A 62 4.85 -20.22 0.15
C SER A 62 5.79 -19.12 -0.37
N TYR A 63 5.53 -18.54 -1.54
CA TYR A 63 6.33 -17.43 -2.09
C TYR A 63 5.93 -16.05 -1.57
N LEU A 64 4.78 -15.94 -0.88
CA LEU A 64 4.25 -14.66 -0.41
C LEU A 64 4.82 -14.35 0.97
N PRO A 65 5.62 -13.28 1.16
CA PRO A 65 6.32 -13.01 2.42
C PRO A 65 5.40 -12.33 3.45
N ILE A 66 4.22 -12.88 3.69
CA ILE A 66 3.21 -12.39 4.62
C ILE A 66 2.95 -13.46 5.68
N GLU A 67 3.21 -13.13 6.94
CA GLU A 67 2.99 -14.02 8.08
C GLU A 67 1.52 -13.96 8.53
N LYS A 68 1.01 -12.74 8.74
CA LYS A 68 -0.37 -12.50 9.18
C LYS A 68 -0.84 -11.10 8.83
N ILE A 69 -2.16 -10.92 8.81
CA ILE A 69 -2.81 -9.61 8.67
C ILE A 69 -3.76 -9.44 9.85
N LYS A 70 -3.53 -8.41 10.67
CA LYS A 70 -4.29 -8.17 11.90
C LYS A 70 -4.50 -6.68 12.10
N ASP A 71 -5.74 -6.29 12.40
CA ASP A 71 -6.17 -4.88 12.55
C ASP A 71 -5.75 -4.01 11.35
N GLY A 72 -5.84 -4.58 10.13
CA GLY A 72 -5.41 -3.95 8.89
C GLY A 72 -3.91 -3.67 8.79
N ILE A 73 -3.07 -4.26 9.66
CA ILE A 73 -1.61 -4.18 9.60
C ILE A 73 -1.11 -5.50 9.03
N ILE A 74 -0.24 -5.41 8.02
CA ILE A 74 0.40 -6.55 7.37
C ILE A 74 1.71 -6.82 8.07
N TYR A 75 1.85 -8.04 8.60
CA TYR A 75 3.06 -8.56 9.23
C TYR A 75 3.77 -9.39 8.18
N THR A 76 4.97 -8.95 7.81
CA THR A 76 5.78 -9.61 6.79
C THR A 76 6.75 -10.61 7.42
N ALA A 77 7.15 -11.62 6.66
CA ALA A 77 8.10 -12.65 7.12
C ALA A 77 9.47 -12.05 7.50
N ASP A 78 9.84 -10.90 6.93
CA ASP A 78 11.06 -10.16 7.28
C ASP A 78 10.88 -9.13 8.41
N HIS A 79 9.83 -9.30 9.23
CA HIS A 79 9.53 -8.50 10.41
C HIS A 79 9.27 -7.00 10.16
N ARG A 80 8.81 -6.64 8.95
CA ARG A 80 8.26 -5.31 8.68
C ARG A 80 6.76 -5.30 8.94
N TYR A 81 6.27 -4.14 9.36
CA TYR A 81 4.85 -3.88 9.54
C TYR A 81 4.43 -2.84 8.50
N VAL A 82 3.44 -3.17 7.69
CA VAL A 82 2.99 -2.33 6.57
C VAL A 82 1.51 -2.01 6.74
N LYS A 83 1.14 -0.75 6.46
CA LYS A 83 -0.25 -0.30 6.43
C LYS A 83 -0.59 0.15 5.02
N ILE A 84 -1.76 -0.25 4.53
CA ILE A 84 -2.31 0.17 3.24
C ILE A 84 -3.58 0.96 3.52
N VAL A 85 -3.73 2.10 2.86
CA VAL A 85 -4.87 3.00 2.99
C VAL A 85 -5.34 3.39 1.59
N GLU A 86 -6.64 3.27 1.32
CA GLU A 86 -7.21 3.72 0.05
C GLU A 86 -7.55 5.22 0.09
N VAL A 87 -7.32 5.90 -1.04
CA VAL A 87 -7.50 7.34 -1.19
C VAL A 87 -8.33 7.61 -2.45
N LEU A 88 -9.33 8.46 -2.34
CA LEU A 88 -10.03 9.06 -3.47
C LEU A 88 -9.43 10.44 -3.76
N PRO A 89 -8.64 10.57 -4.84
CA PRO A 89 -8.02 11.84 -5.17
C PRO A 89 -9.00 12.78 -5.88
N ILE A 90 -8.73 14.08 -5.77
CA ILE A 90 -9.41 15.09 -6.60
C ILE A 90 -8.86 15.10 -8.02
N ASN A 91 -9.66 15.59 -8.97
CA ASN A 91 -9.17 15.86 -10.32
C ASN A 91 -8.31 17.14 -10.34
N PHE A 92 -7.03 16.98 -10.07
CA PHE A 92 -6.07 18.09 -9.94
C PHE A 92 -5.94 18.95 -11.21
N LEU A 93 -5.92 18.31 -12.39
CA LEU A 93 -5.68 19.00 -13.67
C LEU A 93 -6.84 19.91 -14.08
N LEU A 94 -8.06 19.62 -13.63
CA LEU A 94 -9.24 20.44 -13.91
C LEU A 94 -9.42 21.63 -12.96
N ARG A 95 -8.56 21.76 -11.95
CA ARG A 95 -8.59 22.89 -11.02
C ARG A 95 -7.91 24.12 -11.61
N SER A 96 -8.26 25.29 -11.08
CA SER A 96 -7.62 26.54 -11.45
C SER A 96 -6.14 26.58 -11.05
N PRO A 97 -5.27 27.37 -11.71
CA PRO A 97 -3.85 27.44 -11.38
C PRO A 97 -3.53 27.88 -9.95
N SER A 98 -4.41 28.67 -9.32
CA SER A 98 -4.30 29.06 -7.91
C SER A 98 -4.62 27.89 -6.98
N GLU A 99 -5.72 27.18 -7.23
CA GLU A 99 -6.08 25.97 -6.49
C GLU A 99 -5.02 24.87 -6.63
N GLN A 100 -4.50 24.65 -7.84
CA GLN A 100 -3.42 23.70 -8.08
C GLN A 100 -2.18 24.04 -7.23
N ARG A 101 -1.79 25.32 -7.17
CA ARG A 101 -0.69 25.77 -6.31
C ARG A 101 -0.98 25.51 -4.83
N ASN A 102 -2.19 25.82 -4.37
CA ASN A 102 -2.59 25.57 -2.98
C ASN A 102 -2.52 24.08 -2.63
N VAL A 103 -3.03 23.21 -3.50
CA VAL A 103 -2.96 21.75 -3.32
C VAL A 103 -1.50 21.28 -3.26
N VAL A 104 -0.62 21.82 -4.11
CA VAL A 104 0.82 21.48 -4.09
C VAL A 104 1.47 21.91 -2.77
N PHE A 105 1.20 23.12 -2.27
CA PHE A 105 1.75 23.57 -0.98
C PHE A 105 1.21 22.80 0.22
N SER A 106 -0.08 22.43 0.20
CA SER A 106 -0.68 21.57 1.20
C SER A 106 -0.06 20.17 1.19
N PHE A 107 0.17 19.61 0.00
CA PHE A 107 0.80 18.30 -0.15
C PHE A 107 2.29 18.32 0.26
N LEU A 108 3.02 19.40 -0.03
CA LEU A 108 4.37 19.61 0.48
C LEU A 108 4.39 19.56 2.02
N SER A 109 3.39 20.17 2.67
CA SER A 109 3.26 20.15 4.12
C SER A 109 3.03 18.75 4.68
N TYR A 110 2.31 17.89 3.96
CA TYR A 110 2.18 16.47 4.29
C TYR A 110 3.52 15.74 4.19
N LEU A 111 4.25 15.91 3.08
CA LEU A 111 5.54 15.25 2.88
C LEU A 111 6.54 15.63 4.00
N LYS A 112 6.49 16.85 4.54
CA LYS A 112 7.33 17.24 5.69
C LYS A 112 7.18 16.33 6.92
N ILE A 113 6.00 15.78 7.15
CA ILE A 113 5.69 14.94 8.31
C ILE A 113 5.39 13.48 7.94
N ALA A 114 5.47 13.13 6.66
CA ALA A 114 5.18 11.80 6.20
C ALA A 114 6.19 10.77 6.74
N PRO A 115 5.79 9.49 6.88
CA PRO A 115 6.68 8.41 7.26
C PRO A 115 7.93 8.33 6.38
N VAL A 116 9.01 7.75 6.92
CA VAL A 116 10.29 7.65 6.19
C VAL A 116 10.16 6.79 4.93
N LYS A 117 9.43 5.67 5.01
CA LYS A 117 9.13 4.81 3.86
C LYS A 117 7.66 4.99 3.49
N LEU A 118 7.44 5.60 2.34
CA LEU A 118 6.12 5.90 1.81
C LEU A 118 6.02 5.36 0.38
N GLN A 119 4.88 4.83 0.00
CA GLN A 119 4.61 4.36 -1.35
C GLN A 119 3.22 4.85 -1.77
N PHE A 120 3.15 5.43 -2.95
CA PHE A 120 1.89 5.70 -3.64
C PHE A 120 1.69 4.61 -4.68
N LYS A 121 0.59 3.87 -4.58
CA LYS A 121 0.24 2.82 -5.54
C LYS A 121 -1.03 3.21 -6.28
N VAL A 122 -1.01 3.08 -7.59
CA VAL A 122 -2.18 3.23 -8.44
C VAL A 122 -2.42 1.90 -9.15
N ILE A 123 -3.64 1.38 -9.01
CA ILE A 123 -4.08 0.16 -9.67
C ILE A 123 -5.10 0.54 -10.73
N SER A 124 -4.86 0.10 -11.97
CA SER A 124 -5.81 0.29 -13.08
C SER A 124 -6.51 -1.04 -13.36
N LYS A 125 -7.85 -1.02 -13.34
CA LYS A 125 -8.71 -2.16 -13.68
C LYS A 125 -9.75 -1.72 -14.72
N LYS A 126 -10.31 -2.67 -15.47
CA LYS A 126 -11.57 -2.44 -16.19
C LYS A 126 -12.62 -1.97 -15.20
N ALA A 127 -13.40 -0.98 -15.60
CA ALA A 127 -14.53 -0.54 -14.81
C ALA A 127 -15.47 -1.72 -14.59
N ASP A 128 -15.75 -2.00 -13.32
CA ASP A 128 -16.83 -2.88 -12.96
C ASP A 128 -18.12 -2.06 -13.02
N ILE A 129 -18.88 -2.24 -14.09
CA ILE A 129 -20.18 -1.58 -14.28
C ILE A 129 -21.33 -2.42 -13.69
N SER A 130 -21.04 -3.55 -13.04
CA SER A 130 -22.07 -4.51 -12.60
C SER A 130 -23.04 -3.88 -11.61
N GLU A 131 -22.54 -3.16 -10.60
CA GLU A 131 -23.39 -2.47 -9.62
C GLU A 131 -24.26 -1.38 -10.27
N TYR A 132 -23.74 -0.67 -11.27
CA TYR A 132 -24.50 0.35 -12.00
C TYR A 132 -25.58 -0.29 -12.89
N LEU A 133 -25.25 -1.41 -13.54
CA LEU A 133 -26.22 -2.19 -14.31
C LEU A 133 -27.31 -2.79 -13.41
N GLU A 134 -26.98 -3.24 -12.19
CA GLU A 134 -27.96 -3.71 -11.21
C GLU A 134 -28.92 -2.60 -10.79
N LYS A 135 -28.42 -1.37 -10.56
CA LYS A 135 -29.29 -0.22 -10.26
C LYS A 135 -30.23 0.11 -11.42
N ILE A 136 -29.73 0.15 -12.65
CA ILE A 136 -30.58 0.34 -13.84
C ILE A 136 -31.61 -0.79 -13.93
N GLN A 137 -31.23 -2.03 -13.61
CA GLN A 137 -32.16 -3.16 -13.64
C GLN A 137 -33.28 -3.01 -12.60
N GLN A 138 -32.95 -2.56 -11.38
CA GLN A 138 -33.94 -2.26 -10.34
C GLN A 138 -34.88 -1.12 -10.75
N GLU A 139 -34.35 -0.09 -11.43
CA GLU A 139 -35.15 1.01 -11.98
C GLU A 139 -36.11 0.53 -13.08
N ILE A 140 -35.65 -0.35 -13.99
CA ILE A 140 -36.49 -0.98 -15.03
C ILE A 140 -37.62 -1.80 -14.42
N GLU A 141 -37.35 -2.53 -13.33
CA GLU A 141 -38.35 -3.34 -12.63
C GLU A 141 -39.40 -2.50 -11.90
N ALA A 142 -39.04 -1.28 -11.49
CA ALA A 142 -39.93 -0.33 -10.82
C ALA A 142 -40.68 0.60 -11.80
N GLU A 143 -40.34 0.58 -13.08
CA GLU A 143 -40.94 1.46 -14.11
C GLU A 143 -42.29 0.92 -14.59
N GLU A 144 -43.34 1.74 -14.49
CA GLU A 144 -44.71 1.36 -14.85
C GLU A 144 -45.01 1.57 -16.35
N ASP A 145 -44.28 2.47 -17.02
CA ASP A 145 -44.46 2.79 -18.44
C ASP A 145 -43.64 1.86 -19.34
N GLU A 146 -44.31 1.17 -20.26
CA GLU A 146 -43.72 0.19 -21.17
C GLU A 146 -42.73 0.81 -22.18
N GLN A 147 -42.96 2.05 -22.63
CA GLN A 147 -42.05 2.75 -23.52
C GLN A 147 -40.78 3.21 -22.78
N CYS A 148 -40.93 3.67 -21.54
CA CYS A 148 -39.80 4.01 -20.66
C CYS A 148 -38.95 2.78 -20.34
N ARG A 149 -39.57 1.61 -20.08
CA ARG A 149 -38.85 0.35 -19.88
C ARG A 149 -37.99 -0.04 -21.09
N VAL A 150 -38.55 0.02 -22.29
CA VAL A 150 -37.79 -0.29 -23.53
C VAL A 150 -36.60 0.66 -23.69
N LEU A 151 -36.80 1.96 -23.41
CA LEU A 151 -35.73 2.95 -23.49
C LEU A 151 -34.62 2.70 -22.45
N GLN A 152 -34.98 2.34 -21.22
CA GLN A 152 -34.03 2.00 -20.16
C GLN A 152 -33.28 0.69 -20.47
N GLU A 153 -33.93 -0.31 -21.08
CA GLU A 153 -33.27 -1.53 -21.55
C GLU A 153 -32.27 -1.25 -22.68
N ASP A 154 -32.61 -0.36 -23.63
CA ASP A 154 -31.68 0.11 -24.66
C ASP A 154 -30.51 0.88 -24.04
N TYR A 155 -30.77 1.74 -23.05
CA TYR A 155 -29.75 2.45 -22.30
C TYR A 155 -28.83 1.47 -21.54
N ALA A 156 -29.36 0.46 -20.87
CA ALA A 156 -28.60 -0.58 -20.19
C ALA A 156 -27.70 -1.34 -21.18
N ARG A 157 -28.22 -1.67 -22.37
CA ARG A 157 -27.44 -2.30 -23.46
C ARG A 157 -26.32 -1.39 -23.96
N LEU A 158 -26.59 -0.10 -24.15
CA LEU A 158 -25.59 0.89 -24.55
C LEU A 158 -24.48 1.02 -23.50
N ILE A 159 -24.84 1.22 -22.23
CA ILE A 159 -23.88 1.32 -21.12
C ILE A 159 -23.08 0.04 -20.98
N ARG A 160 -23.71 -1.13 -21.10
CA ARG A 160 -23.00 -2.42 -21.13
C ARG A 160 -21.98 -2.45 -22.26
N SER A 161 -22.32 -1.97 -23.46
CA SER A 161 -21.41 -1.94 -24.60
C SER A 161 -20.24 -0.96 -24.46
N ILE A 162 -20.45 0.20 -23.82
CA ILE A 162 -19.42 1.22 -23.59
C ILE A 162 -18.51 0.82 -22.44
N GLY A 163 -19.10 0.42 -21.30
CA GLY A 163 -18.35 0.08 -20.10
C GLY A 163 -17.53 -1.21 -20.24
N THR A 164 -17.95 -2.15 -21.08
CA THR A 164 -17.13 -3.35 -21.38
C THR A 164 -15.95 -3.07 -22.32
N LYS A 165 -15.99 -2.00 -23.12
CA LYS A 165 -14.96 -1.71 -24.13
C LYS A 165 -13.92 -0.67 -23.70
N GLU A 166 -14.29 0.37 -22.93
CA GLU A 166 -13.42 1.55 -22.79
C GLU A 166 -13.28 2.13 -21.37
N ALA A 167 -14.14 1.76 -20.42
CA ALA A 167 -14.12 2.37 -19.10
C ALA A 167 -13.01 1.76 -18.20
N ILE A 168 -12.10 2.60 -17.72
CA ILE A 168 -10.99 2.21 -16.81
C ILE A 168 -11.25 2.84 -15.45
N THR A 169 -11.34 2.02 -14.41
CA THR A 169 -11.35 2.48 -13.01
C THR A 169 -9.95 2.45 -12.44
N ARG A 170 -9.64 3.46 -11.63
CA ARG A 170 -8.34 3.59 -10.95
C ARG A 170 -8.57 3.68 -9.45
N ARG A 171 -7.83 2.86 -8.71
CA ARG A 171 -7.81 2.90 -7.25
C ARG A 171 -6.45 3.39 -6.79
N PHE A 172 -6.43 4.29 -5.82
CA PHE A 172 -5.21 4.94 -5.34
C PHE A 172 -4.98 4.53 -3.89
N PHE A 173 -3.75 4.14 -3.58
CA PHE A 173 -3.39 3.66 -2.27
C PHE A 173 -2.16 4.40 -1.75
N LEU A 174 -2.20 4.70 -0.46
CA LEU A 174 -1.10 5.18 0.33
C LEU A 174 -0.60 4.01 1.19
N ILE A 175 0.66 3.66 1.04
CA ILE A 175 1.30 2.54 1.73
C ILE A 175 2.48 3.09 2.53
N PHE A 176 2.60 2.68 3.78
CA PHE A 176 3.74 3.07 4.62
C PHE A 176 4.14 1.98 5.60
N GLU A 177 5.42 2.03 5.99
CA GLU A 177 6.03 1.06 6.91
C GLU A 177 6.14 1.65 8.32
N PHE A 178 6.02 0.79 9.33
CA PHE A 178 6.36 1.15 10.71
C PHE A 178 7.85 1.48 10.81
N GLN A 179 8.15 2.53 11.56
CA GLN A 179 9.53 2.88 11.89
C GLN A 179 9.73 2.84 13.39
N SER A 180 10.69 2.02 13.82
CA SER A 180 11.16 2.00 15.19
C SER A 180 12.14 3.16 15.41
N TYR A 181 11.85 4.03 16.38
CA TYR A 181 12.74 5.14 16.74
C TYR A 181 14.04 4.66 17.41
N ASP A 182 13.97 3.54 18.13
CA ASP A 182 15.09 2.99 18.91
C ASP A 182 15.88 1.90 18.15
N GLY A 183 15.55 1.66 16.88
CA GLY A 183 16.14 0.58 16.09
C GLY A 183 15.77 -0.84 16.57
N ASN A 184 14.84 -0.95 17.53
CA ASN A 184 14.34 -2.24 18.00
C ASN A 184 13.58 -2.94 16.86
N ARG A 185 14.08 -4.12 16.45
CA ARG A 185 13.52 -4.94 15.36
C ARG A 185 12.29 -5.74 15.76
N LYS A 186 12.01 -5.88 17.06
CA LYS A 186 10.81 -6.55 17.59
C LYS A 186 10.04 -5.61 18.53
N PRO A 187 9.38 -4.57 17.99
CA PRO A 187 8.53 -3.68 18.78
C PRO A 187 7.33 -4.45 19.35
N LYS A 188 6.75 -3.94 20.45
CA LYS A 188 5.51 -4.53 20.99
C LYS A 188 4.36 -4.28 20.01
N GLU A 189 3.49 -5.27 19.78
CA GLU A 189 2.35 -5.13 18.84
C GLU A 189 1.49 -3.88 19.12
N LYS A 190 1.32 -3.51 20.40
CA LYS A 190 0.57 -2.31 20.81
C LYS A 190 1.20 -1.00 20.32
N GLU A 191 2.53 -0.90 20.32
CA GLU A 191 3.26 0.28 19.87
C GLU A 191 3.13 0.43 18.35
N VAL A 192 3.27 -0.68 17.62
CA VAL A 192 3.07 -0.73 16.17
C VAL A 192 1.64 -0.27 15.83
N TYR A 193 0.64 -0.82 16.51
CA TYR A 193 -0.76 -0.45 16.30
C TYR A 193 -1.00 1.05 16.54
N HIS A 194 -0.50 1.60 17.64
CA HIS A 194 -0.66 3.02 17.96
C HIS A 194 0.03 3.93 16.94
N TYR A 195 1.25 3.59 16.53
CA TYR A 195 1.98 4.33 15.49
C TYR A 195 1.23 4.31 14.16
N MET A 196 0.79 3.14 13.70
CA MET A 196 0.06 3.01 12.44
C MET A 196 -1.22 3.82 12.47
N ARG A 197 -2.01 3.70 13.55
CA ARG A 197 -3.26 4.45 13.70
C ARG A 197 -3.02 5.97 13.68
N THR A 198 -2.01 6.45 14.39
CA THR A 198 -1.65 7.87 14.41
C THR A 198 -1.26 8.36 13.02
N THR A 199 -0.45 7.56 12.30
CA THR A 199 0.00 7.87 10.95
C THR A 199 -1.16 7.94 9.95
N VAL A 200 -2.13 7.02 10.02
CA VAL A 200 -3.36 7.07 9.22
C VAL A 200 -4.13 8.37 9.50
N GLN A 201 -4.32 8.74 10.77
CA GLN A 201 -5.06 9.95 11.12
C GLN A 201 -4.36 11.22 10.65
N THR A 202 -3.03 11.27 10.76
CA THR A 202 -2.22 12.35 10.20
C THR A 202 -2.38 12.43 8.67
N ALA A 203 -2.28 11.30 7.97
CA ALA A 203 -2.49 11.26 6.52
C ALA A 203 -3.90 11.73 6.15
N LYS A 204 -4.95 11.25 6.84
CA LYS A 204 -6.35 11.66 6.64
C LYS A 204 -6.52 13.18 6.76
N LYS A 205 -5.99 13.79 7.83
CA LYS A 205 -6.06 15.23 8.05
C LYS A 205 -5.40 16.03 6.94
N TYR A 206 -4.17 15.69 6.57
CA TYR A 206 -3.40 16.46 5.58
C TYR A 206 -3.89 16.24 4.15
N LEU A 207 -4.31 15.02 3.80
CA LEU A 207 -4.89 14.73 2.50
C LEU A 207 -6.26 15.38 2.34
N ALA A 208 -7.06 15.49 3.40
CA ALA A 208 -8.31 16.26 3.40
C ALA A 208 -8.08 17.76 3.10
N ILE A 209 -7.00 18.36 3.62
CA ILE A 209 -6.62 19.74 3.28
C ILE A 209 -6.27 19.88 1.79
N CYS A 210 -5.77 18.81 1.16
CA CYS A 210 -5.54 18.75 -0.28
C CYS A 210 -6.83 18.50 -1.09
N GLY A 211 -7.98 18.31 -0.42
CA GLY A 211 -9.26 17.95 -1.02
C GLY A 211 -9.47 16.45 -1.23
N ASN A 212 -8.48 15.61 -0.92
CA ASN A 212 -8.56 14.16 -1.11
C ASN A 212 -9.29 13.50 0.07
N VAL A 213 -9.95 12.37 -0.18
CA VAL A 213 -10.65 11.61 0.85
C VAL A 213 -9.93 10.30 1.11
N VAL A 214 -9.62 10.02 2.38
CA VAL A 214 -9.13 8.70 2.80
C VAL A 214 -10.33 7.81 3.12
N LEU A 215 -10.41 6.65 2.47
CA LEU A 215 -11.49 5.69 2.70
C LEU A 215 -11.24 4.88 3.95
N GLU A 216 -12.30 4.64 4.71
CA GLU A 216 -12.31 3.75 5.87
C GLU A 216 -13.14 2.52 5.50
N HIS A 217 -12.62 1.35 5.88
CA HIS A 217 -13.28 0.06 5.62
C HIS A 217 -13.73 -0.53 6.96
N GLU A 218 -14.91 -1.15 7.00
CA GLU A 218 -15.44 -1.80 8.21
C GLU A 218 -14.47 -2.84 8.77
N ASN A 219 -13.84 -3.62 7.89
CA ASN A 219 -12.82 -4.59 8.23
C ASN A 219 -11.56 -4.36 7.37
N GLU A 220 -10.60 -3.65 7.95
CA GLU A 220 -9.34 -3.31 7.27
C GLU A 220 -8.49 -4.54 6.93
N SER A 221 -8.55 -5.60 7.75
CA SER A 221 -7.83 -6.85 7.46
C SER A 221 -8.42 -7.55 6.24
N ARG A 222 -9.75 -7.67 6.18
CA ARG A 222 -10.46 -8.22 5.02
C ARG A 222 -10.14 -7.44 3.76
N PHE A 223 -10.17 -6.10 3.84
CA PHE A 223 -9.80 -5.21 2.75
C PHE A 223 -8.38 -5.49 2.21
N CYS A 224 -7.39 -5.65 3.09
CA CYS A 224 -6.01 -5.95 2.67
C CYS A 224 -5.92 -7.29 1.92
N VAL A 225 -6.57 -8.33 2.44
CA VAL A 225 -6.60 -9.66 1.83
C VAL A 225 -7.29 -9.62 0.46
N GLU A 226 -8.41 -8.92 0.36
CA GLU A 226 -9.15 -8.74 -0.89
C GLU A 226 -8.33 -7.94 -1.92
N LEU A 227 -7.61 -6.91 -1.49
CA LEU A 227 -6.71 -6.14 -2.34
C LEU A 227 -5.60 -7.03 -2.92
N PHE A 228 -4.97 -7.87 -2.10
CA PHE A 228 -3.97 -8.84 -2.59
C PHE A 228 -4.59 -9.86 -3.54
N TYR A 229 -5.80 -10.34 -3.25
CA TYR A 229 -6.51 -11.24 -4.15
C TYR A 229 -6.74 -10.59 -5.53
N GLN A 230 -7.21 -9.34 -5.57
CA GLN A 230 -7.40 -8.59 -6.81
C GLN A 230 -6.09 -8.33 -7.58
N LEU A 231 -4.98 -8.10 -6.85
CA LEU A 231 -3.66 -7.85 -7.46
C LEU A 231 -3.02 -9.11 -8.05
N LEU A 232 -3.08 -10.23 -7.35
CA LEU A 232 -2.41 -11.47 -7.76
C LEU A 232 -3.29 -12.36 -8.64
N ASN A 233 -4.62 -12.24 -8.52
CA ASN A 233 -5.60 -13.01 -9.28
C ASN A 233 -6.40 -12.10 -10.21
N ARG A 234 -5.71 -11.33 -11.05
CA ARG A 234 -6.35 -10.31 -11.91
C ARG A 234 -7.43 -10.88 -12.83
N ARG A 235 -7.32 -12.13 -13.26
CA ARG A 235 -8.29 -12.78 -14.15
C ARG A 235 -9.41 -13.42 -13.33
N THR A 236 -9.06 -14.24 -12.35
CA THR A 236 -10.01 -14.99 -11.53
C THR A 236 -10.85 -14.08 -10.63
N SER A 237 -10.30 -12.96 -10.14
CA SER A 237 -11.06 -11.99 -9.32
C SER A 237 -12.16 -11.23 -10.07
N VAL A 238 -12.19 -11.30 -11.41
CA VAL A 238 -13.29 -10.75 -12.22
C VAL A 238 -14.48 -11.72 -12.22
N THR A 239 -14.22 -13.03 -12.25
CA THR A 239 -15.27 -14.05 -12.35
C THR A 239 -15.70 -14.61 -11.00
N VAL A 240 -14.77 -14.70 -10.04
CA VAL A 240 -14.99 -15.29 -8.71
C VAL A 240 -14.80 -14.21 -7.65
N PRO A 241 -15.90 -13.71 -7.05
CA PRO A 241 -15.83 -12.75 -5.96
C PRO A 241 -15.03 -13.28 -4.76
N PHE A 242 -14.45 -12.36 -4.00
CA PHE A 242 -13.60 -12.73 -2.86
C PHE A 242 -14.34 -13.56 -1.79
N SER A 243 -15.63 -13.28 -1.56
CA SER A 243 -16.47 -14.07 -0.65
C SER A 243 -16.61 -15.53 -1.08
N GLU A 244 -16.68 -15.79 -2.39
CA GLU A 244 -16.74 -17.15 -2.93
C GLU A 244 -15.38 -17.84 -2.83
N ARG A 245 -14.29 -17.11 -3.12
CA ARG A 245 -12.92 -17.61 -2.93
C ARG A 245 -12.67 -18.10 -1.50
N ILE A 246 -13.12 -17.35 -0.48
CA ILE A 246 -13.02 -17.78 0.92
C ILE A 246 -13.73 -19.12 1.14
N LYS A 247 -14.97 -19.28 0.62
CA LYS A 247 -15.73 -20.52 0.75
C LYS A 247 -15.00 -21.70 0.11
N LEU A 248 -14.47 -21.52 -1.10
CA LEU A 248 -13.74 -22.56 -1.82
C LEU A 248 -12.48 -23.01 -1.08
N VAL A 249 -11.68 -22.07 -0.57
CA VAL A 249 -10.47 -22.40 0.21
C VAL A 249 -10.84 -23.11 1.51
N THR A 250 -11.84 -22.59 2.22
CA THR A 250 -12.35 -23.17 3.47
C THR A 250 -12.84 -24.60 3.26
N GLN A 251 -13.60 -24.83 2.18
CA GLN A 251 -14.13 -26.14 1.83
C GLN A 251 -13.01 -27.12 1.50
N TRP A 252 -12.02 -26.73 0.70
CA TRP A 252 -10.88 -27.58 0.36
C TRP A 252 -10.09 -28.02 1.61
N TYR A 253 -9.76 -27.08 2.51
CA TYR A 253 -9.06 -27.42 3.76
C TYR A 253 -9.91 -28.25 4.73
N GLN A 254 -11.24 -28.06 4.71
CA GLN A 254 -12.14 -28.85 5.54
C GLN A 254 -12.24 -30.30 5.04
N GLU A 255 -12.27 -30.50 3.72
CA GLU A 255 -12.33 -31.83 3.09
C GLU A 255 -11.00 -32.59 3.28
N GLU A 256 -9.86 -31.93 3.10
CA GLU A 256 -8.54 -32.57 3.13
C GLU A 256 -7.99 -32.75 4.56
N ASN A 257 -8.21 -31.79 5.46
CA ASN A 257 -7.60 -31.76 6.79
C ASN A 257 -8.62 -31.79 7.95
N GLY A 258 -9.91 -31.87 7.66
CA GLY A 258 -10.98 -31.87 8.65
C GLY A 258 -11.33 -30.47 9.19
N LYS A 259 -12.41 -30.37 9.99
CA LYS A 259 -12.93 -29.09 10.51
C LYS A 259 -11.98 -28.34 11.45
N GLU A 260 -11.02 -29.04 12.07
CA GLU A 260 -10.05 -28.44 13.00
C GLU A 260 -9.01 -27.56 12.29
N SER A 261 -8.88 -27.69 10.96
CA SER A 261 -7.95 -26.92 10.14
C SER A 261 -8.36 -25.45 10.00
N LEU A 262 -9.66 -25.13 10.07
CA LEU A 262 -10.21 -23.82 9.70
C LEU A 262 -9.56 -22.62 10.41
N PRO A 263 -9.30 -22.65 11.73
CA PRO A 263 -8.65 -21.52 12.42
C PRO A 263 -7.17 -21.34 12.08
N HIS A 264 -6.55 -22.35 11.49
CA HIS A 264 -5.10 -22.42 11.24
C HIS A 264 -4.74 -22.16 9.78
N ILE A 265 -5.73 -21.94 8.90
CA ILE A 265 -5.48 -21.66 7.47
C ILE A 265 -4.61 -20.39 7.34
N PRO A 266 -3.43 -20.48 6.70
CA PRO A 266 -2.59 -19.31 6.47
C PRO A 266 -3.30 -18.25 5.63
N VAL A 267 -3.15 -16.98 6.01
CA VAL A 267 -3.85 -15.88 5.33
C VAL A 267 -3.48 -15.79 3.84
N THR A 268 -2.26 -16.22 3.48
CA THR A 268 -1.73 -16.24 2.11
C THR A 268 -2.52 -17.16 1.18
N GLU A 269 -3.13 -18.24 1.67
CA GLU A 269 -3.94 -19.16 0.86
C GLU A 269 -5.19 -18.49 0.27
N LEU A 270 -5.74 -17.52 1.00
CA LEU A 270 -6.94 -16.80 0.57
C LEU A 270 -6.72 -16.00 -0.71
N PHE A 271 -5.50 -15.52 -0.94
CA PHE A 271 -5.16 -14.67 -2.08
C PHE A 271 -4.04 -15.22 -2.97
N ALA A 272 -3.41 -16.35 -2.64
CA ALA A 272 -2.41 -16.97 -3.48
C ALA A 272 -3.01 -17.40 -4.83
N PRO A 273 -2.35 -17.06 -5.96
CA PRO A 273 -2.82 -17.48 -7.26
C PRO A 273 -2.66 -18.98 -7.45
N LYS A 274 -3.58 -19.59 -8.20
CA LYS A 274 -3.53 -21.04 -8.47
C LYS A 274 -2.28 -21.44 -9.25
N THR A 275 -1.79 -20.55 -10.11
CA THR A 275 -0.63 -20.78 -10.96
C THR A 275 0.36 -19.62 -10.86
N LEU A 276 1.64 -19.97 -10.69
CA LEU A 276 2.79 -19.08 -10.79
C LEU A 276 3.71 -19.62 -11.86
N ASN A 277 4.21 -18.77 -12.76
CA ASN A 277 5.23 -19.17 -13.72
C ASN A 277 6.28 -18.07 -13.87
N PHE A 278 7.52 -18.45 -13.53
CA PHE A 278 8.73 -17.60 -13.59
C PHE A 278 9.70 -18.03 -14.70
N LYS A 279 9.29 -18.91 -15.63
CA LYS A 279 10.18 -19.44 -16.68
C LYS A 279 10.51 -18.41 -17.77
N HIS A 280 9.68 -17.39 -17.95
CA HIS A 280 9.93 -16.35 -18.94
C HIS A 280 11.02 -15.39 -18.44
N ARG A 281 11.93 -15.00 -19.34
CA ARG A 281 13.08 -14.13 -18.99
C ARG A 281 12.66 -12.74 -18.53
N ASN A 282 11.65 -12.15 -19.17
CA ASN A 282 11.26 -10.74 -18.99
C ASN A 282 9.86 -10.57 -18.39
N CYS A 283 9.19 -11.67 -18.05
CA CYS A 283 7.80 -11.67 -17.62
C CYS A 283 7.58 -12.67 -16.49
N VAL A 284 6.66 -12.34 -15.61
CA VAL A 284 6.14 -13.26 -14.61
C VAL A 284 4.66 -13.48 -14.90
N VAL A 285 4.19 -14.72 -14.79
CA VAL A 285 2.79 -15.04 -15.02
C VAL A 285 2.11 -15.38 -13.70
N PHE A 286 1.10 -14.60 -13.35
CA PHE A 286 0.22 -14.81 -12.20
C PHE A 286 -1.19 -15.04 -12.73
N ASP A 287 -1.85 -16.12 -12.32
CA ASP A 287 -3.27 -16.36 -12.68
C ASP A 287 -3.52 -16.35 -14.21
N GLY A 288 -2.52 -16.81 -14.97
CA GLY A 288 -2.53 -16.81 -16.44
C GLY A 288 -2.39 -15.44 -17.10
N VAL A 289 -2.10 -14.37 -16.34
CA VAL A 289 -1.85 -13.02 -16.82
C VAL A 289 -0.35 -12.74 -16.79
N TYR A 290 0.20 -12.25 -17.91
CA TYR A 290 1.61 -11.89 -18.04
C TYR A 290 1.84 -10.51 -17.41
N HIS A 291 2.90 -10.40 -16.62
CA HIS A 291 3.31 -9.18 -15.94
C HIS A 291 4.74 -8.86 -16.34
N THR A 292 4.99 -7.64 -16.78
CA THR A 292 6.34 -7.10 -16.96
C THR A 292 6.49 -5.80 -16.20
N TYR A 293 7.73 -5.47 -15.86
CA TYR A 293 8.05 -4.36 -14.98
C TYR A 293 9.03 -3.42 -15.67
N LEU A 294 8.67 -2.14 -15.72
CA LEU A 294 9.56 -1.06 -16.11
C LEU A 294 9.90 -0.23 -14.88
N TYR A 295 11.13 0.23 -14.78
CA TYR A 295 11.53 1.23 -13.80
C TYR A 295 12.20 2.41 -14.51
N ILE A 296 12.26 3.55 -13.83
CA ILE A 296 12.94 4.75 -14.33
C ILE A 296 14.31 4.85 -13.63
N PRO A 297 15.43 4.70 -14.34
CA PRO A 297 16.76 4.89 -13.75
C PRO A 297 16.97 6.32 -13.24
N SER A 298 17.81 6.50 -12.23
CA SER A 298 18.03 7.79 -11.54
C SER A 298 18.44 8.93 -12.48
N GLY A 299 19.30 8.66 -13.48
CA GLY A 299 19.75 9.65 -14.47
C GLY A 299 18.78 9.88 -15.64
N LYS A 300 17.60 9.26 -15.60
CA LYS A 300 16.61 9.30 -16.68
C LYS A 300 15.31 10.02 -16.28
N TYR A 301 15.33 10.72 -15.15
CA TYR A 301 14.27 11.65 -14.75
C TYR A 301 14.55 13.07 -15.25
N ARG A 302 13.49 13.84 -15.48
CA ARG A 302 13.60 15.29 -15.66
C ARG A 302 14.07 15.95 -14.36
N MET A 303 15.00 16.91 -14.47
CA MET A 303 15.52 17.68 -13.33
C MET A 303 14.45 18.56 -12.66
N ARG A 304 13.47 19.01 -13.44
CA ARG A 304 12.28 19.74 -12.96
C ARG A 304 11.06 19.20 -13.69
N VAL A 305 9.97 19.10 -12.96
CA VAL A 305 8.72 18.53 -13.45
C VAL A 305 7.58 19.51 -13.22
N PRO A 306 6.63 19.62 -14.16
CA PRO A 306 5.42 20.41 -13.95
C PRO A 306 4.53 19.75 -12.89
N ALA A 307 3.61 20.53 -12.32
CA ALA A 307 2.61 19.98 -11.41
C ALA A 307 1.75 18.92 -12.13
N GLY A 308 1.51 17.78 -11.47
CA GLY A 308 0.73 16.69 -12.04
C GLY A 308 1.44 15.86 -13.13
N TRP A 309 2.77 15.95 -13.29
CA TRP A 309 3.51 15.24 -14.36
C TRP A 309 3.31 13.71 -14.40
N ILE A 310 3.01 13.07 -13.27
CA ILE A 310 2.77 11.61 -13.18
C ILE A 310 1.41 11.23 -13.81
N SER A 311 0.51 12.18 -14.02
CA SER A 311 -0.82 11.93 -14.62
C SER A 311 -0.73 11.23 -15.98
N LEU A 312 0.27 11.54 -16.79
CA LEU A 312 0.53 10.88 -18.08
C LEU A 312 0.75 9.37 -17.92
N ILE A 313 1.44 8.97 -16.86
CA ILE A 313 1.79 7.57 -16.56
C ILE A 313 0.56 6.85 -16.00
N ILE A 314 -0.15 7.50 -15.08
CA ILE A 314 -1.37 6.96 -14.45
C ILE A 314 -2.49 6.78 -15.49
N ASN A 315 -2.58 7.68 -16.47
CA ASN A 315 -3.62 7.68 -17.48
C ASN A 315 -3.26 6.85 -18.74
N ALA A 316 -2.14 6.13 -18.73
CA ALA A 316 -1.61 5.43 -19.90
C ALA A 316 -2.46 4.23 -20.39
N GLY A 317 -3.44 3.77 -19.61
CA GLY A 317 -4.42 2.78 -20.06
C GLY A 317 -4.75 1.71 -19.00
N GLU A 318 -5.50 0.70 -19.42
CA GLU A 318 -5.84 -0.46 -18.60
C GLU A 318 -4.61 -1.35 -18.37
N GLY A 319 -4.51 -1.96 -17.18
CA GLY A 319 -3.47 -2.93 -16.89
C GLY A 319 -2.08 -2.33 -16.70
N ILE A 320 -2.02 -0.99 -16.56
CA ILE A 320 -0.83 -0.25 -16.17
C ILE A 320 -1.01 0.22 -14.72
N ASP A 321 -0.24 -0.37 -13.82
CA ASP A 321 -0.13 0.09 -12.44
C ASP A 321 1.14 0.91 -12.27
N VAL A 322 1.08 1.87 -11.34
CA VAL A 322 2.22 2.73 -11.02
C VAL A 322 2.47 2.68 -9.52
N ASP A 323 3.71 2.39 -9.15
CA ASP A 323 4.20 2.41 -7.78
C ASP A 323 5.30 3.46 -7.67
N VAL A 324 5.09 4.44 -6.80
CA VAL A 324 6.06 5.51 -6.53
C VAL A 324 6.52 5.40 -5.08
N PHE A 325 7.76 4.96 -4.89
CA PHE A 325 8.37 4.80 -3.59
C PHE A 325 9.14 6.06 -3.22
N PHE A 326 8.95 6.50 -1.98
CA PHE A 326 9.62 7.63 -1.36
C PHE A 326 10.35 7.14 -0.11
N PHE A 327 11.65 7.45 -0.04
CA PHE A 327 12.48 7.17 1.10
C PHE A 327 13.11 8.45 1.64
N LYS A 328 12.56 8.96 2.74
CA LYS A 328 12.98 10.21 3.38
C LYS A 328 14.41 10.07 3.90
N GLN A 329 15.25 11.05 3.59
CA GLN A 329 16.62 11.10 4.08
C GLN A 329 16.74 11.99 5.32
N ASP A 330 17.60 11.58 6.24
CA ASP A 330 17.98 12.42 7.37
C ASP A 330 18.68 13.70 6.89
N LYS A 331 18.19 14.86 7.32
CA LYS A 331 18.70 16.16 6.86
C LYS A 331 20.15 16.38 7.27
N GLY A 332 20.49 16.13 8.54
CA GLY A 332 21.82 16.38 9.07
C GLY A 332 22.89 15.55 8.35
N LYS A 333 22.67 14.24 8.28
CA LYS A 333 23.55 13.30 7.57
C LYS A 333 23.64 13.62 6.08
N SER A 334 22.56 14.10 5.46
CA SER A 334 22.56 14.44 4.03
C SER A 334 23.34 15.72 3.73
N VAL A 335 23.18 16.77 4.55
CA VAL A 335 23.95 18.02 4.42
C VAL A 335 25.45 17.75 4.58
N GLU A 336 25.83 16.92 5.55
CA GLU A 336 27.23 16.54 5.76
C GLU A 336 27.81 15.78 4.57
N ARG A 337 27.10 14.74 4.08
CA ARG A 337 27.50 13.94 2.90
C ARG A 337 27.65 14.82 1.66
N ILE A 338 26.69 15.69 1.39
CA ILE A 338 26.71 16.63 0.26
C ILE A 338 27.90 17.59 0.41
N GLY A 339 28.10 18.17 1.60
CA GLY A 339 29.22 19.07 1.87
C GLY A 339 30.58 18.40 1.67
N ARG A 340 30.74 17.14 2.11
CA ARG A 340 31.96 16.36 1.87
C ARG A 340 32.17 16.14 0.36
N ARG A 341 31.12 15.78 -0.39
CA ARG A 341 31.22 15.56 -1.84
C ARG A 341 31.59 16.83 -2.60
N ILE A 342 31.01 17.98 -2.23
CA ILE A 342 31.37 19.29 -2.80
C ILE A 342 32.85 19.59 -2.57
N ARG A 343 33.36 19.38 -1.34
CA ARG A 343 34.79 19.61 -1.03
C ARG A 343 35.71 18.70 -1.86
N LEU A 344 35.37 17.42 -1.97
CA LEU A 344 36.14 16.45 -2.77
C LEU A 344 36.15 16.81 -4.25
N ASN A 345 34.98 17.08 -4.83
CA ASN A 345 34.86 17.46 -6.23
C ASN A 345 35.59 18.79 -6.51
N ARG A 346 35.53 19.75 -5.60
CA ARG A 346 36.25 21.03 -5.74
C ARG A 346 37.77 20.86 -5.69
N SER A 347 38.28 19.90 -4.91
CA SER A 347 39.71 19.56 -4.91
C SER A 347 40.12 18.98 -6.27
N ARG A 348 39.36 18.00 -6.77
CA ARG A 348 39.60 17.36 -8.07
C ARG A 348 39.51 18.35 -9.22
N LEU A 349 38.55 19.27 -9.19
CA LEU A 349 38.37 20.30 -10.21
C LEU A 349 39.62 21.18 -10.37
N LYS A 350 40.38 21.43 -9.30
CA LYS A 350 41.64 22.19 -9.38
C LYS A 350 42.78 21.42 -10.05
N GLU A 351 42.68 20.10 -10.08
CA GLU A 351 43.68 19.19 -10.68
C GLU A 351 43.33 18.85 -12.14
N THR A 352 42.06 19.02 -12.54
CA THR A 352 41.57 18.75 -13.89
C THR A 352 41.66 20.01 -14.77
N TYR A 353 42.19 19.88 -15.98
CA TYR A 353 42.26 20.97 -16.96
C TYR A 353 40.88 21.27 -17.59
N ASP A 354 40.61 22.55 -17.89
CA ASP A 354 39.33 23.09 -18.40
C ASP A 354 38.86 22.48 -19.74
N THR A 355 39.70 21.78 -20.49
CA THR A 355 39.35 21.19 -21.80
C THR A 355 38.79 19.77 -21.72
N ASN A 356 38.72 19.15 -20.54
CA ASN A 356 38.19 17.80 -20.37
C ASN A 356 36.69 17.82 -20.05
N SER A 357 35.92 16.90 -20.62
CA SER A 357 34.52 16.64 -20.22
C SER A 357 34.37 16.38 -18.72
N ASP A 358 35.41 15.82 -18.10
CA ASP A 358 35.48 15.60 -16.65
C ASP A 358 35.40 16.90 -15.85
N PHE A 359 35.88 18.02 -16.40
CA PHE A 359 35.79 19.32 -15.75
C PHE A 359 34.33 19.78 -15.66
N ASP A 360 33.59 19.67 -16.78
CA ASP A 360 32.18 20.04 -16.84
C ASP A 360 31.33 19.17 -15.90
N ASP A 361 31.52 17.84 -15.93
CA ASP A 361 30.82 16.91 -15.04
C ASP A 361 31.06 17.22 -13.55
N LEU A 362 32.30 17.54 -13.19
CA LEU A 362 32.66 17.92 -11.82
C LEU A 362 32.02 19.27 -11.43
N SER A 363 32.04 20.25 -12.34
CA SER A 363 31.43 21.57 -12.15
C SER A 363 29.91 21.48 -11.95
N GLU A 364 29.23 20.73 -12.80
CA GLU A 364 27.79 20.47 -12.68
C GLU A 364 27.44 19.77 -11.37
N SER A 365 28.22 18.75 -10.99
CA SER A 365 28.04 18.03 -9.73
C SER A 365 28.18 18.96 -8.51
N ILE A 366 29.12 19.90 -8.54
CA ILE A 366 29.30 20.92 -7.50
C ILE A 366 28.07 21.85 -7.45
N ARG A 367 27.59 22.33 -8.60
CA ARG A 367 26.41 23.20 -8.70
C ARG A 367 25.16 22.50 -8.16
N ALA A 368 24.95 21.24 -8.54
CA ALA A 368 23.86 20.42 -8.02
C ALA A 368 23.98 20.23 -6.49
N GLY A 369 25.18 20.03 -5.97
CA GLY A 369 25.44 19.96 -4.54
C GLY A 369 25.03 21.24 -3.80
N PHE A 370 25.35 22.41 -4.34
CA PHE A 370 24.92 23.69 -3.76
C PHE A 370 23.41 23.89 -3.83
N TYR A 371 22.75 23.47 -4.92
CA TYR A 371 21.30 23.49 -5.04
C TYR A 371 20.63 22.67 -3.93
N LEU A 372 21.06 21.41 -3.74
CA LEU A 372 20.54 20.55 -2.68
C LEU A 372 20.81 21.11 -1.28
N LYS A 373 22.01 21.67 -1.04
CA LYS A 373 22.34 22.30 0.24
C LYS A 373 21.44 23.51 0.53
N LYS A 374 21.13 24.32 -0.48
CA LYS A 374 20.23 25.48 -0.35
C LYS A 374 18.80 25.02 -0.02
N GLY A 375 18.29 24.01 -0.72
CA GLY A 375 16.96 23.44 -0.45
C GLY A 375 16.83 22.90 0.97
N LEU A 376 17.81 22.08 1.41
CA LEU A 376 17.84 21.53 2.77
C LEU A 376 17.92 22.61 3.86
N SER A 377 18.65 23.70 3.60
CA SER A 377 18.73 24.85 4.51
C SER A 377 17.42 25.67 4.53
N GLY A 378 16.66 25.63 3.43
CA GLY A 378 15.37 26.32 3.24
C GLY A 378 14.15 25.55 3.78
N ASN A 379 14.36 24.59 4.68
CA ASN A 379 13.30 23.75 5.27
C ASN A 379 12.56 22.85 4.26
N GLU A 380 13.24 22.46 3.16
CA GLU A 380 12.80 21.37 2.29
C GLU A 380 13.18 20.01 2.89
N GLU A 381 12.55 18.95 2.40
CA GLU A 381 12.88 17.57 2.71
C GLU A 381 13.57 16.91 1.53
N LEU A 382 14.53 16.03 1.80
CA LEU A 382 15.18 15.23 0.77
C LEU A 382 14.60 13.81 0.76
N TYR A 383 14.13 13.38 -0.40
CA TYR A 383 13.64 12.03 -0.63
C TYR A 383 14.44 11.35 -1.73
N TYR A 384 14.75 10.08 -1.54
CA TYR A 384 15.00 9.21 -2.68
C TYR A 384 13.67 8.72 -3.23
N MET A 385 13.51 8.83 -4.55
CA MET A 385 12.31 8.43 -5.24
C MET A 385 12.66 7.33 -6.23
N SER A 386 11.86 6.27 -6.28
CA SER A 386 11.91 5.27 -7.34
C SER A 386 10.50 4.99 -7.86
N MET A 387 10.37 4.82 -9.16
CA MET A 387 9.10 4.51 -9.80
C MET A 387 9.19 3.16 -10.49
N LEU A 388 8.19 2.31 -10.21
CA LEU A 388 7.98 1.03 -10.85
C LEU A 388 6.64 1.08 -11.57
N ILE A 389 6.63 0.64 -12.83
CA ILE A 389 5.44 0.57 -13.68
C ILE A 389 5.21 -0.90 -13.98
N THR A 390 4.10 -1.44 -13.52
CA THR A 390 3.70 -2.82 -13.83
C THR A 390 2.77 -2.80 -15.01
N ILE A 391 3.09 -3.57 -16.04
CA ILE A 391 2.33 -3.68 -17.27
C ILE A 391 1.83 -5.11 -17.38
N THR A 392 0.53 -5.25 -17.59
CA THR A 392 -0.15 -6.55 -17.67
C THR A 392 -0.75 -6.81 -19.05
N GLY A 393 -0.92 -8.09 -19.40
CA GLY A 393 -1.54 -8.54 -20.65
C GLY A 393 -1.79 -10.04 -20.65
N TYR A 394 -2.52 -10.52 -21.66
CA TYR A 394 -2.97 -11.91 -21.74
C TYR A 394 -2.05 -12.81 -22.56
N THR A 395 -1.12 -12.21 -23.31
CA THR A 395 -0.09 -12.92 -24.07
C THR A 395 1.28 -12.26 -23.89
N GLU A 396 2.35 -13.05 -24.06
CA GLU A 396 3.73 -12.55 -23.99
C GLU A 396 3.97 -11.41 -25.01
N LYS A 397 3.55 -11.61 -26.27
CA LYS A 397 3.69 -10.60 -27.33
C LYS A 397 2.96 -9.29 -27.01
N GLU A 398 1.77 -9.38 -26.43
CA GLU A 398 0.99 -8.21 -26.02
C GLU A 398 1.71 -7.41 -24.94
N VAL A 399 2.21 -8.07 -23.89
CA VAL A 399 2.92 -7.41 -22.80
C VAL A 399 4.21 -6.75 -23.28
N GLU A 400 4.97 -7.43 -24.13
CA GLU A 400 6.18 -6.85 -24.71
C GLU A 400 5.91 -5.66 -25.64
N TRP A 401 4.80 -5.71 -26.39
CA TRP A 401 4.36 -4.59 -27.21
C TRP A 401 3.93 -3.41 -26.33
N ARG A 402 3.08 -3.63 -25.33
CA ARG A 402 2.65 -2.61 -24.36
C ARG A 402 3.83 -1.97 -23.63
N ALA A 403 4.81 -2.76 -23.22
CA ALA A 403 6.03 -2.24 -22.58
C ALA A 403 6.86 -1.36 -23.50
N ARG A 404 6.96 -1.70 -24.80
CA ARG A 404 7.65 -0.86 -25.79
C ARG A 404 6.91 0.44 -26.04
N GLU A 405 5.58 0.42 -26.15
CA GLU A 405 4.79 1.62 -26.33
C GLU A 405 4.86 2.54 -25.10
N MET A 406 4.82 1.96 -23.89
CA MET A 406 5.00 2.73 -22.66
C MET A 406 6.39 3.37 -22.59
N ALA A 407 7.44 2.64 -22.98
CA ALA A 407 8.79 3.18 -23.04
C ALA A 407 8.91 4.33 -24.06
N LYS A 408 8.29 4.22 -25.24
CA LYS A 408 8.24 5.30 -26.24
C LYS A 408 7.48 6.52 -25.72
N LEU A 409 6.34 6.32 -25.08
CA LEU A 409 5.53 7.39 -24.48
C LEU A 409 6.38 8.19 -23.49
N LEU A 410 7.06 7.50 -22.56
CA LEU A 410 7.89 8.16 -21.54
C LEU A 410 9.12 8.83 -22.14
N ASN A 411 9.77 8.21 -23.13
CA ASN A 411 10.89 8.83 -23.85
C ASN A 411 10.47 10.12 -24.55
N SER A 412 9.26 10.20 -25.11
CA SER A 412 8.74 11.46 -25.69
C SER A 412 8.51 12.56 -24.66
N GLN A 413 8.50 12.20 -23.38
CA GLN A 413 8.41 13.11 -22.23
C GLN A 413 9.75 13.25 -21.50
N ASP A 414 10.88 12.97 -22.17
CA ASP A 414 12.24 12.99 -21.61
C ASP A 414 12.41 12.16 -20.33
N ILE A 415 11.63 11.08 -20.20
CA ILE A 415 11.71 10.13 -19.10
C ILE A 415 12.16 8.79 -19.69
N GLY A 416 13.39 8.38 -19.38
CA GLY A 416 13.91 7.10 -19.85
C GLY A 416 13.46 5.94 -18.95
N THR A 417 13.10 4.81 -19.55
CA THR A 417 12.75 3.58 -18.81
C THR A 417 13.74 2.47 -19.08
N ALA A 418 13.85 1.56 -18.13
CA ALA A 418 14.59 0.31 -18.25
C ALA A 418 13.67 -0.86 -17.83
N LYS A 419 13.94 -2.04 -18.38
CA LYS A 419 13.24 -3.28 -17.99
C LYS A 419 13.91 -3.86 -16.75
N CYS A 420 13.11 -4.45 -15.86
CA CYS A 420 13.64 -5.36 -14.85
C CYS A 420 13.98 -6.69 -15.54
N THR A 421 15.26 -7.00 -15.68
CA THR A 421 15.77 -8.24 -16.30
C THR A 421 16.31 -9.21 -15.27
#